data_AF-A0A7W2A5M6-F1
#
_entry.id   AF-A0A7W2A5M6-F1
#
_cell.length_a   1.000
_cell.length_b   1.000
_cell.length_c   1.000
_cell.angle_alpha   90.00
_cell.angle_beta   90.00
_cell.angle_gamma   90.00
#
_symmetry.space_group_name_H-M   'P 1'
#
loop_
_entity.id
_entity.type
_entity.pdbx_description
1 polymer ?
#
loop_
_entity_poly.entity_id
_entity_poly.type
_entity_poly.pdbx_seq_one_letter_code
_entity_poly.pdbx_strand_id
1 'polypeptide(L)' 'MAGNQFINIFAREVVRNVTRLAMAFGIKKGIDMLATRGKDPAKMTAEEQAAAARTQRSAREAVKRARQAARITRKLR' A
#
# COMPACT_ATOMS: atom_id res chain seq x y z
N MET A 1 -24.07 -22.54 -22.93
CA MET A 1 -23.07 -22.52 -21.83
C MET A 1 -22.58 -21.09 -21.55
N ALA A 2 -23.41 -20.22 -20.96
CA ALA A 2 -23.07 -18.81 -20.70
C ALA A 2 -22.72 -18.50 -19.22
N GLY A 3 -23.09 -19.39 -18.28
CA GLY A 3 -22.91 -19.16 -16.84
C GLY A 3 -21.45 -19.08 -16.37
N ASN A 4 -20.53 -19.76 -17.06
CA ASN A 4 -19.11 -19.80 -16.67
C ASN A 4 -18.36 -18.48 -16.97
N GLN A 5 -18.83 -17.71 -17.95
CA GLN A 5 -18.19 -16.45 -18.34
C GLN A 5 -18.40 -15.35 -17.31
N PHE A 6 -19.62 -15.23 -16.77
CA PHE A 6 -19.95 -14.26 -15.72
C PHE A 6 -19.19 -14.53 -14.41
N ILE A 7 -19.09 -15.80 -14.01
CA ILE A 7 -18.34 -16.21 -12.82
C ILE A 7 -16.84 -15.87 -12.97
N ASN A 8 -16.26 -16.11 -14.15
CA ASN A 8 -14.85 -15.80 -14.41
C ASN A 8 -14.56 -14.29 -14.44
N ILE A 9 -15.46 -13.48 -15.00
CA ILE A 9 -15.33 -12.02 -15.01
C ILE A 9 -15.41 -11.47 -13.57
N PHE A 10 -16.39 -11.94 -12.80
CA PHE A 10 -16.57 -11.51 -11.41
C PHE A 10 -15.39 -11.92 -10.53
N ALA A 11 -14.97 -13.19 -10.59
CA ALA A 11 -13.84 -13.68 -9.81
C ALA A 11 -12.55 -12.90 -10.10
N ARG A 12 -12.29 -12.56 -11.37
CA ARG A 12 -11.12 -11.76 -11.76
C ARG A 12 -11.15 -10.36 -11.16
N GLU A 13 -12.31 -9.71 -11.15
CA GLU A 13 -12.46 -8.38 -10.56
C GLU A 13 -12.34 -8.38 -9.03
N VAL A 14 -12.92 -9.39 -8.37
CA VAL A 14 -12.78 -9.58 -6.92
C VAL A 14 -11.31 -9.74 -6.55
N VAL A 15 -10.59 -10.66 -7.19
CA VAL A 15 -9.16 -10.88 -6.92
C VAL A 15 -8.37 -9.59 -7.13
N ARG A 16 -8.61 -8.86 -8.23
CA ARG A 16 -7.92 -7.60 -8.52
C ARG A 16 -8.14 -6.55 -7.43
N ASN A 17 -9.37 -6.42 -6.94
CA ASN A 17 -9.70 -5.45 -5.91
C ASN A 17 -9.16 -5.86 -4.53
N VAL A 18 -9.28 -7.13 -4.17
CA VAL A 18 -8.73 -7.67 -2.92
C VAL A 18 -7.21 -7.51 -2.88
N THR A 19 -6.49 -7.86 -3.96
CA THR A 19 -5.04 -7.68 -4.02
C THR A 19 -4.65 -6.21 -3.88
N ARG A 20 -5.40 -5.28 -4.50
CA ARG A 20 -5.15 -3.83 -4.36
C ARG A 20 -5.34 -3.36 -2.92
N LEU A 21 -6.41 -3.79 -2.26
CA LEU A 21 -6.70 -3.43 -0.87
C LEU A 21 -5.68 -4.03 0.09
N ALA A 22 -5.35 -5.32 -0.07
CA ALA A 22 -4.34 -6.01 0.74
C ALA A 22 -2.97 -5.33 0.64
N MET A 23 -2.54 -4.99 -0.59
CA MET A 23 -1.29 -4.26 -0.79
C MET A 23 -1.33 -2.86 -0.17
N ALA A 24 -2.44 -2.13 -0.31
CA ALA A 24 -2.58 -0.81 0.30
C ALA A 24 -2.50 -0.88 1.83
N PHE A 25 -3.19 -1.86 2.44
CA PHE A 25 -3.17 -2.09 3.88
C PHE A 25 -1.79 -2.50 4.38
N GLY A 26 -1.16 -3.46 3.70
CA GLY A 26 0.17 -3.96 4.06
C GLY A 26 1.24 -2.87 3.98
N ILE A 27 1.26 -2.09 2.90
CA ILE A 27 2.20 -0.96 2.75
C ILE A 27 1.96 0.07 3.85
N LYS A 28 0.71 0.45 4.12
CA LYS A 28 0.39 1.43 5.17
C LYS A 28 0.88 0.94 6.53
N LYS A 29 0.55 -0.29 6.91
CA LYS A 29 0.95 -0.88 8.19
C LYS A 29 2.47 -1.01 8.31
N GLY A 30 3.16 -1.40 7.23
CA GLY A 30 4.61 -1.48 7.19
C GLY A 30 5.29 -0.12 7.38
N ILE A 31 4.79 0.92 6.70
CA ILE A 31 5.27 2.30 6.87
C ILE A 31 5.02 2.79 8.31
N ASP A 32 3.82 2.57 8.84
CA ASP A 32 3.47 2.98 10.20
C ASP A 32 4.38 2.26 11.23
N MET A 33 4.63 0.96 11.06
CA MET A 33 5.53 0.19 11.93
C MET A 33 6.98 0.66 11.83
N LEU A 34 7.47 0.97 10.63
CA LEU A 34 8.83 1.44 10.41
C LEU A 34 9.05 2.85 10.97
N ALA A 35 8.06 3.73 10.79
CA ALA A 35 8.09 5.09 11.31
C ALA A 35 8.00 5.14 12.84
N THR A 36 7.15 4.28 13.42
CA THR A 36 6.96 4.22 14.88
C THR A 36 7.95 3.31 15.59
N ARG A 37 8.73 2.52 14.83
CA ARG A 37 9.58 1.42 15.34
C ARG A 37 8.81 0.45 16.24
N GLY A 38 7.51 0.28 15.99
CA GLY A 38 6.62 -0.56 16.79
C GLY A 38 6.18 0.04 18.13
N LYS A 39 6.53 1.29 18.45
CA LYS A 39 6.00 1.98 19.62
C LYS A 39 4.54 2.36 19.38
N ASP A 40 3.74 2.30 20.45
CA ASP A 40 2.38 2.83 20.45
C ASP A 40 2.44 4.36 20.24
N PRO A 41 1.74 4.93 19.23
CA PRO A 41 1.69 6.36 19.01
C PRO A 41 1.29 7.17 20.25
N ALA A 42 0.45 6.59 21.12
CA ALA A 42 0.00 7.24 22.36
C ALA A 42 1.11 7.38 23.42
N LYS A 43 2.19 6.60 23.30
CA LYS A 43 3.33 6.60 24.21
C LYS A 43 4.55 7.35 23.64
N MET A 44 4.43 7.93 22.45
CA MET A 44 5.51 8.68 21.82
C MET A 44 5.54 10.12 22.32
N THR A 45 6.74 10.63 22.58
CA THR A 45 6.95 12.06 22.83
C THR A 45 6.67 12.87 21.55
N ALA A 46 6.44 14.17 21.68
CA ALA A 46 6.18 15.04 20.52
C ALA A 46 7.31 15.00 19.47
N GLU A 47 8.57 14.86 19.92
CA GLU A 47 9.73 14.75 19.03
C GLU A 47 9.74 13.42 18.26
N GLU A 48 9.42 12.30 18.93
CA GLU A 48 9.32 10.99 18.29
C GLU A 48 8.16 10.95 17.29
N GLN A 49 7.03 11.58 17.61
CA GLN A 49 5.91 11.71 16.68
C GLN A 49 6.29 12.54 15.44
N ALA A 50 7.03 13.64 15.61
CA ALA A 50 7.51 14.45 14.50
C ALA A 50 8.49 13.67 13.60
N ALA A 51 9.40 12.89 14.18
CA ALA A 51 10.33 12.04 13.43
C ALA A 51 9.59 10.92 12.68
N ALA A 52 8.61 10.28 13.32
CA ALA A 52 7.74 9.28 12.70
C ALA A 52 6.97 9.90 11.52
N ALA A 53 6.37 11.08 11.69
CA ALA A 53 5.63 11.76 10.63
C ALA A 53 6.52 12.07 9.40
N ARG A 54 7.77 12.48 9.61
CA ARG A 54 8.74 12.70 8.51
C ARG A 54 9.03 11.39 7.76
N THR A 55 9.25 10.30 8.50
CA THR A 55 9.50 8.97 7.93
C THR A 55 8.31 8.44 7.14
N GLN A 56 7.09 8.65 7.64
CA GLN A 56 5.87 8.29 6.91
C GLN A 56 5.75 9.06 5.59
N ARG A 57 6.05 10.36 5.58
CA ARG A 57 5.99 11.19 4.38
C ARG A 57 6.99 10.70 3.31
N SER A 58 8.25 10.52 3.68
CA SER A 58 9.28 10.06 2.75
C SER A 58 8.98 8.66 2.19
N ALA A 59 8.49 7.74 3.03
CA ALA A 59 8.12 6.41 2.60
C ALA A 59 6.92 6.43 1.62
N ARG A 60 5.91 7.27 1.88
CA ARG A 60 4.77 7.45 0.96
C ARG A 60 5.22 7.99 -0.40
N GLU A 61 6.16 8.93 -0.42
CA GLU A 61 6.73 9.46 -1.66
C GLU A 61 7.52 8.38 -2.43
N ALA A 62 8.33 7.59 -1.74
CA ALA A 62 9.05 6.46 -2.33
C ALA A 62 8.08 5.46 -2.98
N VAL A 63 6.99 5.11 -2.29
CA VAL A 63 5.93 4.24 -2.84
C VAL A 63 5.25 4.86 -4.06
N LYS A 64 4.99 6.18 -4.06
CA LYS A 64 4.43 6.87 -5.23
C LYS A 64 5.36 6.76 -6.44
N ARG A 65 6.66 7.02 -6.25
CA ARG A 65 7.68 6.90 -7.31
C ARG A 65 7.77 5.46 -7.82
N ALA A 66 7.81 4.48 -6.92
CA ALA A 66 7.82 3.06 -7.30
C ALA A 66 6.57 2.67 -8.12
N ARG A 67 5.38 3.17 -7.75
CA ARG A 67 4.14 2.95 -8.54
C ARG A 67 4.22 3.62 -9.91
N GLN A 68 4.80 4.81 -10.02
CA GLN A 68 5.00 5.48 -11.29
C GLN A 68 5.96 4.69 -12.18
N ALA A 69 7.11 4.27 -11.64
CA ALA A 69 8.06 3.42 -12.35
C ALA A 69 7.40 2.13 -12.85
N ALA A 70 6.67 1.42 -11.98
CA ALA A 70 5.94 0.21 -12.38
C ALA A 70 4.89 0.47 -13.48
N ARG A 71 4.23 1.63 -13.48
CA ARG A 71 3.29 2.01 -14.56
C ARG A 71 4.02 2.25 -15.88
N ILE A 72 5.18 2.91 -15.85
CA ILE A 72 6.02 3.13 -17.03
C ILE A 72 6.47 1.77 -17.57
N THR A 73 7.04 0.91 -16.73
CA THR A 73 7.49 -0.44 -17.12
C THR A 73 6.36 -1.27 -17.74
N ARG A 74 5.13 -1.19 -17.22
CA ARG A 74 3.98 -1.88 -17.81
C ARG A 74 3.57 -1.35 -19.19
N LYS A 75 3.86 -0.10 -19.51
CA LYS A 75 3.58 0.49 -20.83
C LYS A 75 4.68 0.16 -21.86
N LEU A 76 5.89 -0.17 -21.39
CA LEU A 76 7.02 -0.55 -22.24
C LEU A 76 7.01 -2.03 -22.60
N ARG A 77 6.23 -2.86 -21.89
CA ARG A 77 6.01 -4.27 -22.19
C ARG A 77 4.91 -4.46 -23.22
#